data_AF-A0A507AKD8-F1
#
_entry.id   AF-A0A507AKD8-F1
#
_cell.length_a   1.000
_cell.length_b   1.000
_cell.length_c   1.000
_cell.angle_alpha   90.00
_cell.angle_beta   90.00
_cell.angle_gamma   90.00
#
_symmetry.space_group_name_H-M   'P 1'
#
loop_
_entity.id
_entity.type
_entity.pdbx_description
1 polymer ?
#
loop_
_entity_poly.entity_id
_entity_poly.type
_entity_poly.pdbx_seq_one_letter_code
_entity_poly.pdbx_strand_id
1 'polypeptide(L)'
;MARYDFSDLYDNKTDKLLPCEGCKLVHYCGAAHQKEHQVEHKKACDAINKSRQVFQNEEAEILAPDNDSYFDVFCGFRTQAYIRARNAVADALLKINTSYAVEAALEHLQEMSRLCPGVNLGQRDIIPFLLLRLDREQECYDFIKWWTIIDDKEHYYHSHYNSLPLSSLYLHVHDSDVFESIDVFHASPNLSHLVALTLLKTRLYLDFEAHNDPDIAEWTPGPDRPIGRLARARLRTMHPTDVSITARKLRAQCQQLSYKLYAANPYIWKGLLMEETPALPSIYSLSHGSQEEADLILYQSKRAWDESEDAALVALVVKLEAPTFIHGLPDTFKGVVSNARTDHDNKRPQRFERRKGTRNVFPSKFRPRFPTLSPAELFPLTNVSHTPAKWFISRSDPDKVLVYVDGACSQNEQQKPRGGWAVVCGEFGTGSQPHQCVASGRLEEKGPFGDVSVATSNRAELRAVIAALRLYDWGRKGYKSIVIATDSSYVVNGATGWVKGWVRNGWKTRTGKNVKNKDLWDMLFGEVEKWKDQGQSVAFWKIPRELNLRADAAAKRAAADGAAEEEFKDVLLSPT
;
A
#
# COMPACT_ATOMS: atom_id res chain seq x y z
N MET A 1 30.77 -29.87 -1.23
CA MET A 1 31.43 -28.80 -0.45
C MET A 1 31.28 -27.47 -1.18
N ALA A 2 30.19 -26.75 -0.95
CA ALA A 2 30.15 -25.32 -1.26
C ALA A 2 30.81 -24.59 -0.08
N ARG A 3 32.03 -24.11 -0.27
CA ARG A 3 32.68 -23.22 0.71
C ARG A 3 31.96 -21.88 0.63
N TYR A 4 31.34 -21.46 1.72
CA TYR A 4 30.85 -20.10 1.93
C TYR A 4 32.04 -19.13 1.93
N ASP A 5 32.54 -18.78 0.76
CA ASP A 5 33.56 -17.75 0.58
C ASP A 5 32.91 -16.51 -0.02
N PHE A 6 32.62 -15.55 0.85
CA PHE A 6 31.97 -14.27 0.51
C PHE A 6 32.99 -13.15 0.29
N SER A 7 34.26 -13.49 0.03
CA SER A 7 35.36 -12.51 -0.05
C SER A 7 35.37 -11.66 -1.33
N ASP A 8 34.70 -12.08 -2.40
CA ASP A 8 34.83 -11.46 -3.73
C ASP A 8 33.84 -10.32 -4.06
N LEU A 9 32.99 -9.89 -3.12
CA LEU A 9 32.00 -8.83 -3.36
C LEU A 9 32.42 -7.42 -2.90
N TYR A 10 33.67 -7.21 -2.49
CA TYR A 10 34.17 -5.89 -2.10
C TYR A 10 35.29 -5.40 -3.03
N ASP A 11 34.89 -4.74 -4.12
CA ASP A 11 35.69 -3.65 -4.67
C ASP A 11 34.94 -2.34 -4.41
N ASN A 12 35.09 -1.80 -3.20
CA ASN A 12 35.08 -0.36 -2.93
C ASN A 12 35.44 -0.04 -1.47
N LYS A 13 36.43 0.83 -1.32
CA LYS A 13 37.03 1.31 -0.07
C LYS A 13 36.00 1.96 0.87
N THR A 14 35.55 1.27 1.91
CA THR A 14 35.01 1.84 3.18
C THR A 14 35.06 0.76 4.28
N ASP A 15 35.09 1.15 5.56
CA ASP A 15 35.44 0.36 6.75
C ASP A 15 35.01 -1.12 6.79
N LYS A 16 35.93 -2.03 7.14
CA LYS A 16 35.67 -3.48 7.27
C LYS A 16 34.61 -3.74 8.36
N LEU A 17 33.41 -4.13 7.93
CA LEU A 17 32.33 -4.53 8.84
C LEU A 17 32.63 -5.90 9.49
N LEU A 18 32.29 -6.05 10.76
CA LEU A 18 32.44 -7.28 11.55
C LEU A 18 31.22 -8.20 11.35
N PRO A 19 31.39 -9.43 10.81
CA PRO A 19 30.29 -10.38 10.69
C PRO A 19 29.89 -10.96 12.06
N CYS A 20 28.62 -11.30 12.24
CA CYS A 20 28.17 -12.11 13.37
C CYS A 20 28.95 -13.44 13.42
N GLU A 21 29.61 -13.75 14.53
CA GLU A 21 30.42 -14.96 14.69
C GLU A 21 29.61 -16.26 14.53
N GLY A 22 28.32 -16.23 14.88
CA GLY A 22 27.42 -17.37 14.74
C GLY A 22 26.94 -17.56 13.30
N CYS A 23 25.99 -16.72 12.86
CA CYS A 23 25.33 -16.92 11.58
C CYS A 23 26.15 -16.46 10.36
N LYS A 24 27.04 -15.48 10.53
CA LYS A 24 27.81 -14.77 9.48
C LYS A 24 26.98 -13.99 8.44
N LEU A 25 25.69 -13.75 8.71
CA LEU A 25 24.76 -13.13 7.75
C LEU A 25 24.40 -11.67 8.07
N VAL A 26 24.79 -11.19 9.25
CA VAL A 26 24.63 -9.81 9.70
C VAL A 26 26.01 -9.22 9.95
N HIS A 27 26.25 -8.02 9.45
CA HIS A 27 27.51 -7.31 9.54
C HIS A 27 27.32 -6.04 10.38
N TYR A 28 28.29 -5.74 11.23
CA TYR A 28 28.24 -4.64 12.19
C TYR A 28 29.44 -3.71 12.00
N CYS A 29 29.25 -2.40 12.15
CA CYS A 29 30.37 -1.45 12.10
C CYS A 29 31.27 -1.52 13.35
N GLY A 30 30.92 -2.31 14.36
CA GLY A 30 31.73 -2.50 15.56
C GLY A 30 31.09 -3.46 16.57
N ALA A 31 31.89 -3.95 17.52
CA ALA A 31 31.45 -4.89 18.55
C ALA A 31 30.35 -4.32 19.48
N ALA A 32 30.30 -2.99 19.65
CA ALA A 32 29.25 -2.32 20.43
C ALA A 32 27.86 -2.49 19.79
N HIS A 33 27.72 -2.20 18.50
CA HIS A 33 26.46 -2.41 17.77
C HIS A 33 26.07 -3.89 17.70
N GLN A 34 27.05 -4.79 17.58
CA GLN A 34 26.78 -6.22 17.63
C GLN A 34 26.19 -6.65 18.98
N LYS A 35 26.69 -6.10 20.09
CA LYS A 35 26.19 -6.39 21.44
C LYS A 35 24.78 -5.83 21.67
N GLU A 36 24.50 -4.64 21.15
CA GLU A 36 23.17 -4.02 21.22
C GLU A 36 22.13 -4.82 20.42
N HIS A 37 22.42 -5.13 19.16
CA HIS A 37 21.52 -5.89 18.29
C HIS A 37 21.43 -7.39 18.66
N GLN A 38 22.33 -7.89 19.54
CA GLN A 38 22.34 -9.29 19.96
C GLN A 38 20.98 -9.74 20.51
N VAL A 39 20.27 -8.89 21.26
CA VAL A 39 18.97 -9.25 21.88
C VAL A 39 17.92 -9.58 20.81
N GLU A 40 17.87 -8.80 19.73
CA GLU A 40 16.91 -8.98 18.63
C GLU A 40 17.35 -10.10 17.68
N HIS A 41 18.65 -10.18 17.37
CA HIS A 41 19.21 -11.12 16.41
C HIS A 41 19.35 -12.56 16.92
N LYS A 42 19.61 -12.75 18.23
CA LYS A 42 20.01 -14.04 18.80
C LYS A 42 19.05 -15.17 18.48
N LYS A 43 17.74 -14.94 18.58
CA LYS A 43 16.71 -15.95 18.28
C LYS A 43 16.80 -16.48 16.84
N ALA A 44 17.04 -15.58 15.87
CA ALA A 44 17.21 -15.97 14.47
C ALA A 44 18.55 -16.67 14.24
N CYS A 45 19.63 -16.15 14.85
CA CYS A 45 20.96 -16.76 14.78
C CYS A 45 20.98 -18.21 15.31
N ASP A 46 20.38 -18.44 16.48
CA ASP A 46 20.29 -19.77 17.10
C ASP A 46 19.49 -20.74 16.23
N ALA A 47 18.38 -20.28 15.64
CA ALA A 47 17.57 -21.08 14.72
C ALA A 47 18.37 -21.51 13.47
N ILE A 48 19.16 -20.60 12.89
CA ILE A 48 19.99 -20.88 11.72
C ILE A 48 21.07 -21.91 12.06
N ASN A 49 21.77 -21.73 13.18
CA ASN A 49 22.83 -22.66 13.60
C ASN A 49 22.26 -24.06 13.87
N LYS A 50 21.10 -24.14 14.54
CA LYS A 50 20.41 -25.41 14.77
C LYS A 50 19.99 -26.08 13.46
N SER A 51 19.37 -25.36 12.53
CA SER A 51 18.97 -25.92 11.23
C SER A 51 20.18 -26.37 10.41
N ARG A 52 21.27 -25.58 10.39
CA ARG A 52 22.53 -25.95 9.70
C ARG A 52 23.14 -27.23 10.25
N GLN A 53 23.15 -27.39 11.58
CA GLN A 53 23.66 -28.62 12.20
C GLN A 53 22.84 -29.85 11.79
N VAL A 54 21.50 -29.74 11.78
CA VAL A 54 20.63 -30.84 11.32
C VAL A 54 20.91 -31.16 9.86
N PHE A 55 20.97 -30.15 9.00
CA PHE A 55 21.30 -30.32 7.58
C PHE A 55 22.67 -30.98 7.36
N GLN A 56 23.70 -30.59 8.11
CA GLN A 56 25.03 -31.18 8.01
C GLN A 56 25.05 -32.66 8.44
N ASN A 57 24.27 -33.03 9.45
CA ASN A 57 24.15 -34.42 9.87
C ASN A 57 23.49 -35.25 8.76
N GLU A 58 22.37 -34.79 8.21
CA GLU A 58 21.67 -35.46 7.10
C GLU A 58 22.56 -35.54 5.83
N GLU A 59 23.34 -34.48 5.55
CA GLU A 59 24.28 -34.47 4.43
C GLU A 59 25.41 -35.49 4.62
N ALA A 60 25.97 -35.58 5.82
CA ALA A 60 27.02 -36.56 6.14
C ALA A 60 26.50 -38.00 6.05
N GLU A 61 25.26 -38.26 6.47
CA GLU A 61 24.62 -39.56 6.35
C GLU A 61 24.37 -39.98 4.89
N ILE A 62 24.01 -39.02 4.03
CA ILE A 62 23.83 -39.28 2.60
C ILE A 62 25.16 -39.56 1.89
N LEU A 63 26.22 -38.84 2.25
CA LEU A 63 27.56 -38.97 1.67
C LEU A 63 28.38 -40.13 2.26
N ALA A 64 27.81 -40.92 3.17
CA ALA A 64 28.49 -42.06 3.79
C ALA A 64 28.81 -43.16 2.75
N PRO A 65 30.02 -43.77 2.82
CA PRO A 65 30.56 -44.65 1.78
C PRO A 65 29.77 -45.95 1.53
N ASP A 66 28.86 -46.35 2.43
CA ASP A 66 28.04 -47.56 2.26
C ASP A 66 26.79 -47.37 1.37
N ASN A 67 26.53 -46.15 0.85
CA ASN A 67 25.43 -45.85 -0.06
C ASN A 67 25.88 -45.87 -1.54
N ASP A 68 26.13 -47.06 -2.09
CA ASP A 68 26.73 -47.28 -3.42
C ASP A 68 25.85 -46.93 -4.65
N SER A 69 24.73 -46.22 -4.49
CA SER A 69 23.88 -45.78 -5.60
C SER A 69 23.54 -44.30 -5.47
N TYR A 70 24.40 -43.44 -6.03
CA TYR A 70 24.18 -41.99 -6.16
C TYR A 70 22.81 -41.65 -6.81
N PHE A 71 22.24 -42.56 -7.60
CA PHE A 71 20.98 -42.38 -8.33
C PHE A 71 19.74 -42.87 -7.54
N ASP A 72 19.81 -43.97 -6.77
CA ASP A 72 18.69 -44.41 -5.90
C ASP A 72 18.53 -43.56 -4.64
N VAL A 73 19.61 -42.88 -4.22
CA VAL A 73 19.63 -42.06 -3.01
C VAL A 73 18.80 -40.78 -3.15
N PHE A 74 18.55 -40.28 -4.36
CA PHE A 74 17.85 -39.00 -4.60
C PHE A 74 16.35 -39.11 -4.97
N CYS A 75 15.83 -40.32 -5.09
CA CYS A 75 14.40 -40.59 -5.31
C CYS A 75 13.77 -41.46 -4.18
N GLY A 76 14.50 -41.77 -3.11
CA GLY A 76 14.04 -42.59 -1.98
C GLY A 76 13.68 -41.80 -0.70
N PHE A 77 13.19 -42.49 0.33
CA PHE A 77 12.80 -41.92 1.64
C PHE A 77 13.93 -41.11 2.33
N ARG A 78 15.20 -41.48 2.14
CA ARG A 78 16.37 -40.78 2.72
C ARG A 78 16.58 -39.39 2.13
N THR A 79 16.26 -39.18 0.85
CA THR A 79 16.26 -37.84 0.23
C THR A 79 15.29 -36.90 0.91
N GLN A 80 14.17 -37.40 1.43
CA GLN A 80 13.12 -36.55 1.96
C GLN A 80 13.54 -35.87 3.27
N ALA A 81 14.32 -36.55 4.13
CA ALA A 81 14.87 -35.97 5.36
C ALA A 81 15.89 -34.87 5.03
N TYR A 82 16.80 -35.13 4.09
CA TYR A 82 17.74 -34.14 3.57
C TYR A 82 17.07 -32.91 2.95
N ILE A 83 16.08 -33.11 2.07
CA ILE A 83 15.34 -32.03 1.41
C ILE A 83 14.54 -31.21 2.44
N ARG A 84 13.94 -31.84 3.45
CA ARG A 84 13.27 -31.14 4.56
C ARG A 84 14.26 -30.36 5.42
N ALA A 85 15.43 -30.93 5.74
CA ALA A 85 16.47 -30.25 6.49
C ALA A 85 17.00 -29.03 5.72
N ARG A 86 17.21 -29.17 4.41
CA ARG A 86 17.58 -28.07 3.50
C ARG A 86 16.51 -26.98 3.45
N ASN A 87 15.22 -27.35 3.36
CA ASN A 87 14.12 -26.38 3.44
C ASN A 87 14.09 -25.65 4.80
N ALA A 88 14.30 -26.36 5.90
CA ALA A 88 14.34 -25.78 7.24
C ALA A 88 15.53 -24.82 7.45
N VAL A 89 16.64 -25.02 6.72
CA VAL A 89 17.73 -24.04 6.66
C VAL A 89 17.26 -22.80 5.91
N ALA A 90 16.67 -22.93 4.72
CA ALA A 90 16.14 -21.79 3.96
C ALA A 90 15.12 -20.97 4.77
N ASP A 91 14.17 -21.62 5.44
CA ASP A 91 13.18 -20.97 6.32
C ASP A 91 13.83 -20.23 7.49
N ALA A 92 14.90 -20.80 8.07
CA ALA A 92 15.64 -20.14 9.15
C ALA A 92 16.43 -18.94 8.65
N LEU A 93 17.04 -19.03 7.46
CA LEU A 93 17.78 -17.93 6.84
C LEU A 93 16.87 -16.74 6.54
N LEU A 94 15.68 -16.96 5.99
CA LEU A 94 14.73 -15.90 5.63
C LEU A 94 14.16 -15.12 6.83
N LYS A 95 14.39 -15.59 8.07
CA LYS A 95 14.10 -14.80 9.29
C LYS A 95 14.99 -13.57 9.41
N ILE A 96 16.17 -13.58 8.79
CA ILE A 96 17.08 -12.43 8.71
C ILE A 96 16.83 -11.68 7.40
N ASN A 97 16.72 -10.35 7.49
CA ASN A 97 16.44 -9.51 6.33
C ASN A 97 17.72 -8.89 5.73
N THR A 98 18.62 -9.73 5.20
CA THR A 98 19.85 -9.28 4.52
C THR A 98 19.99 -9.97 3.17
N SER A 99 20.62 -9.30 2.19
CA SER A 99 20.88 -9.89 0.86
C SER A 99 21.66 -11.20 0.95
N TYR A 100 22.64 -11.30 1.86
CA TYR A 100 23.38 -12.55 2.13
C TYR A 100 22.48 -13.70 2.57
N ALA A 101 21.48 -13.42 3.43
CA ALA A 101 20.54 -14.45 3.88
C ALA A 101 19.59 -14.87 2.77
N VAL A 102 19.17 -13.92 1.92
CA VAL A 102 18.33 -14.18 0.74
C VAL A 102 19.07 -15.03 -0.29
N GLU A 103 20.32 -14.69 -0.61
CA GLU A 103 21.17 -15.46 -1.55
C GLU A 103 21.38 -16.89 -1.04
N ALA A 104 21.79 -17.05 0.22
CA ALA A 104 21.99 -18.38 0.81
C ALA A 104 20.70 -19.21 0.86
N ALA A 105 19.55 -18.58 1.13
CA ALA A 105 18.27 -19.28 1.09
C ALA A 105 17.89 -19.70 -0.35
N LEU A 106 18.10 -18.82 -1.33
CA LEU A 106 17.85 -19.09 -2.73
C LEU A 106 18.67 -20.28 -3.23
N GLU A 107 19.96 -20.35 -2.90
CA GLU A 107 20.84 -21.49 -3.24
C GLU A 107 20.26 -22.81 -2.73
N HIS A 108 19.78 -22.84 -1.47
CA HIS A 108 19.17 -24.04 -0.91
C HIS A 108 17.90 -24.45 -1.66
N LEU A 109 17.01 -23.50 -1.97
CA LEU A 109 15.73 -23.74 -2.66
C LEU A 109 15.91 -24.14 -4.14
N GLN A 110 16.86 -23.52 -4.83
CA GLN A 110 17.21 -23.87 -6.22
C GLN A 110 17.81 -25.27 -6.29
N GLU A 111 18.72 -25.61 -5.37
CA GLU A 111 19.30 -26.95 -5.32
C GLU A 111 18.26 -28.02 -4.95
N MET A 112 17.30 -27.71 -4.07
CA MET A 112 16.15 -28.61 -3.84
C MET A 112 15.37 -28.86 -5.13
N SER A 113 15.15 -27.80 -5.92
CA SER A 113 14.43 -27.88 -7.20
C SER A 113 15.22 -28.63 -8.27
N ARG A 114 16.57 -28.58 -8.23
CA ARG A 114 17.47 -29.34 -9.10
C ARG A 114 17.52 -30.83 -8.74
N LEU A 115 17.59 -31.14 -7.44
CA LEU A 115 17.76 -32.50 -6.93
C LEU A 115 16.45 -33.31 -6.97
N CYS A 116 15.33 -32.69 -6.57
CA CYS A 116 14.03 -33.33 -6.55
C CYS A 116 12.98 -32.43 -7.22
N PRO A 117 12.99 -32.31 -8.56
CA PRO A 117 12.06 -31.45 -9.28
C PRO A 117 10.60 -31.72 -8.95
N GLY A 118 10.22 -32.98 -8.63
CA GLY A 118 8.84 -33.37 -8.32
C GLY A 118 8.35 -33.04 -6.90
N VAL A 119 9.23 -32.85 -5.92
CA VAL A 119 8.82 -32.55 -4.53
C VAL A 119 8.58 -31.05 -4.40
N ASN A 120 7.37 -30.65 -4.01
CA ASN A 120 7.06 -29.25 -3.72
C ASN A 120 6.83 -29.05 -2.20
N LEU A 121 7.72 -28.33 -1.55
CA LEU A 121 7.61 -27.83 -0.17
C LEU A 121 7.34 -26.31 -0.13
N GLY A 122 6.89 -25.74 -1.25
CA GLY A 122 6.67 -24.30 -1.43
C GLY A 122 7.86 -23.56 -2.03
N GLN A 123 8.97 -24.25 -2.35
CA GLN A 123 10.15 -23.59 -2.89
C GLN A 123 9.88 -22.93 -4.25
N ARG A 124 8.99 -23.51 -5.07
CA ARG A 124 8.65 -22.99 -6.40
C ARG A 124 7.88 -21.67 -6.34
N ASP A 125 7.11 -21.48 -5.27
CA ASP A 125 6.34 -20.26 -5.02
C ASP A 125 7.24 -19.13 -4.50
N ILE A 126 8.27 -19.48 -3.72
CA ILE A 126 9.15 -18.53 -3.04
C ILE A 126 10.29 -18.01 -3.94
N ILE A 127 10.88 -18.88 -4.78
CA ILE A 127 12.07 -18.56 -5.60
C ILE A 127 11.93 -17.26 -6.42
N PRO A 128 10.82 -17.00 -7.15
CA PRO A 128 10.67 -15.76 -7.92
C PRO A 128 10.80 -14.49 -7.06
N PHE A 129 10.26 -14.53 -5.84
CA PHE A 129 10.34 -13.38 -4.94
C PHE A 129 11.77 -13.16 -4.44
N LEU A 130 12.51 -14.22 -4.10
CA LEU A 130 13.91 -14.09 -3.68
C LEU A 130 14.79 -13.53 -4.80
N LEU A 131 14.57 -13.97 -6.04
CA LEU A 131 15.27 -13.42 -7.21
C LEU A 131 15.00 -11.92 -7.39
N LEU A 132 13.75 -11.48 -7.18
CA LEU A 132 13.40 -10.05 -7.21
C LEU A 132 14.05 -9.26 -6.07
N ARG A 133 14.22 -9.84 -4.87
CA ARG A 133 14.91 -9.19 -3.75
C ARG A 133 16.42 -9.04 -3.96
N LEU A 134 16.99 -9.78 -4.91
CA LEU A 134 18.40 -9.75 -5.29
C LEU A 134 18.65 -8.99 -6.61
N ASP A 135 17.65 -8.28 -7.12
CA ASP A 135 17.69 -7.58 -8.41
C ASP A 135 18.15 -8.50 -9.56
N ARG A 136 17.63 -9.74 -9.58
CA ARG A 136 17.85 -10.77 -10.62
C ARG A 136 16.58 -10.93 -11.46
N GLU A 137 16.15 -9.84 -12.11
CA GLU A 137 14.87 -9.78 -12.82
C GLU A 137 14.78 -10.76 -14.00
N GLN A 138 15.87 -10.93 -14.75
CA GLN A 138 15.94 -11.86 -15.89
C GLN A 138 15.69 -13.30 -15.43
N GLU A 139 16.40 -13.72 -14.38
CA GLU A 139 16.28 -15.08 -13.84
C GLU A 139 14.90 -15.33 -13.22
N CYS A 140 14.28 -14.31 -12.62
CA CYS A 140 12.90 -14.39 -12.16
C CYS A 140 11.94 -14.69 -13.32
N TYR A 141 12.06 -13.96 -14.42
CA TYR A 141 11.22 -14.16 -15.60
C TYR A 141 11.42 -15.53 -16.23
N ASP A 142 12.69 -15.93 -16.42
CA ASP A 142 13.06 -17.23 -16.97
C ASP A 142 12.52 -18.37 -16.11
N PHE A 143 12.58 -18.25 -14.78
CA PHE A 143 12.01 -19.23 -13.86
C PHE A 143 10.49 -19.35 -13.99
N ILE A 144 9.77 -18.23 -14.03
CA ILE A 144 8.30 -18.23 -14.19
C ILE A 144 7.91 -18.85 -15.55
N LYS A 145 8.61 -18.48 -16.63
CA LYS A 145 8.38 -18.99 -17.97
C LYS A 145 8.68 -20.48 -18.08
N TRP A 146 9.83 -20.91 -17.58
CA TRP A 146 10.19 -22.33 -17.48
C TRP A 146 9.11 -23.14 -16.75
N TRP A 147 8.63 -22.65 -15.61
CA TRP A 147 7.63 -23.37 -14.83
C TRP A 147 6.30 -23.50 -15.58
N THR A 148 5.81 -22.43 -16.19
CA THR A 148 4.55 -22.46 -16.95
C THR A 148 4.58 -23.44 -18.13
N ILE A 149 5.75 -23.64 -18.76
CA ILE A 149 5.92 -24.61 -19.85
C ILE A 149 5.90 -26.06 -19.35
N ILE A 150 6.42 -26.31 -18.15
CA ILE A 150 6.45 -27.66 -17.56
C ILE A 150 5.10 -28.02 -16.94
N ASP A 151 4.45 -27.08 -16.26
CA ASP A 151 3.19 -27.28 -15.53
C ASP A 151 2.01 -27.56 -16.49
N ASP A 152 1.95 -26.87 -17.63
CA ASP A 152 0.93 -27.06 -18.70
C ASP A 152 1.01 -28.47 -19.32
N LYS A 153 2.14 -29.15 -19.18
CA LYS A 153 2.29 -30.55 -19.54
C LYS A 153 1.96 -31.42 -18.33
N GLU A 154 0.67 -31.67 -18.09
CA GLU A 154 0.17 -32.74 -17.18
C GLU A 154 0.90 -34.09 -17.38
N HIS A 155 1.57 -34.25 -18.52
CA HIS A 155 2.27 -35.45 -18.96
C HIS A 155 3.79 -35.46 -18.69
N TYR A 156 4.38 -34.42 -18.10
CA TYR A 156 5.84 -34.37 -17.89
C TYR A 156 6.33 -35.43 -16.89
N TYR A 157 5.52 -35.73 -15.87
CA TYR A 157 5.86 -36.66 -14.79
C TYR A 157 5.36 -38.09 -15.01
N HIS A 158 4.44 -38.33 -15.95
CA HIS A 158 3.75 -39.62 -16.05
C HIS A 158 4.09 -40.51 -17.26
N SER A 159 4.86 -40.07 -18.28
CA SER A 159 4.98 -40.96 -19.46
C SER A 159 6.24 -40.90 -20.35
N HIS A 160 7.10 -39.86 -20.38
CA HIS A 160 8.07 -39.76 -21.50
C HIS A 160 9.54 -39.43 -21.21
N TYR A 161 9.99 -39.30 -19.95
CA TYR A 161 11.40 -38.97 -19.65
C TYR A 161 12.11 -39.91 -18.67
N ASN A 162 11.82 -41.22 -18.73
CA ASN A 162 12.61 -42.26 -18.04
C ASN A 162 14.07 -42.38 -18.55
N SER A 163 14.53 -41.51 -19.45
CA SER A 163 15.82 -41.63 -20.15
C SER A 163 16.71 -40.37 -20.14
N LEU A 164 16.29 -39.24 -19.54
CA LEU A 164 17.14 -38.05 -19.36
C LEU A 164 17.47 -37.83 -17.87
N PRO A 165 18.69 -37.39 -17.51
CA PRO A 165 19.01 -37.02 -16.13
C PRO A 165 18.08 -35.90 -15.66
N LEU A 166 17.37 -36.09 -14.54
CA LEU A 166 16.44 -35.09 -13.96
C LEU A 166 17.07 -33.69 -13.77
N SER A 167 18.38 -33.63 -13.54
CA SER A 167 19.14 -32.37 -13.43
C SER A 167 19.28 -31.60 -14.74
N SER A 168 19.13 -32.24 -15.90
CA SER A 168 19.23 -31.61 -17.23
C SER A 168 17.95 -30.87 -17.66
N LEU A 169 16.88 -30.98 -16.88
CA LEU A 169 15.57 -30.40 -17.16
C LEU A 169 15.27 -29.13 -16.34
N TYR A 170 16.07 -28.91 -15.28
CA TYR A 170 15.98 -27.75 -14.40
C TYR A 170 16.41 -26.46 -15.10
N LEU A 171 15.50 -25.49 -15.15
CA LEU A 171 15.71 -24.14 -15.68
C LEU A 171 16.41 -24.10 -17.04
N HIS A 172 15.97 -24.88 -18.03
CA HIS A 172 16.58 -24.86 -19.38
C HIS A 172 16.19 -23.64 -20.23
N VAL A 173 15.31 -22.78 -19.71
CA VAL A 173 14.90 -21.52 -20.34
C VAL A 173 15.77 -20.41 -19.77
N HIS A 174 16.47 -19.69 -20.64
CA HIS A 174 17.35 -18.59 -20.30
C HIS A 174 17.22 -17.48 -21.33
N ASP A 175 17.54 -16.25 -20.93
CA ASP A 175 17.59 -15.06 -21.80
C ASP A 175 16.27 -14.81 -22.55
N SER A 176 15.14 -15.19 -21.95
CA SER A 176 13.83 -14.92 -22.53
C SER A 176 13.57 -13.42 -22.60
N ASP A 177 12.82 -12.99 -23.63
CA ASP A 177 12.43 -11.59 -23.76
C ASP A 177 11.43 -11.20 -22.67
N VAL A 178 11.94 -10.60 -21.59
CA VAL A 178 11.13 -10.11 -20.46
C VAL A 178 10.16 -9.01 -20.89
N PHE A 179 10.31 -8.40 -22.07
CA PHE A 179 9.40 -7.37 -22.60
C PHE A 179 8.31 -7.94 -23.53
N GLU A 180 8.32 -9.24 -23.82
CA GLU A 180 7.31 -9.89 -24.65
C GLU A 180 5.91 -9.82 -24.03
N SER A 181 4.88 -10.11 -24.84
CA SER A 181 3.48 -10.09 -24.36
C SER A 181 3.27 -11.12 -23.26
N ILE A 182 2.37 -10.82 -22.30
CA ILE A 182 1.98 -11.80 -21.28
C ILE A 182 1.12 -12.95 -21.83
N ASP A 183 0.75 -12.90 -23.11
CA ASP A 183 -0.02 -13.95 -23.79
C ASP A 183 0.80 -15.23 -24.03
N VAL A 184 2.13 -15.15 -23.89
CA VAL A 184 3.01 -16.33 -23.96
C VAL A 184 2.74 -17.35 -22.86
N PHE A 185 2.09 -16.92 -21.78
CA PHE A 185 1.60 -17.79 -20.72
C PHE A 185 0.19 -18.31 -21.09
N HIS A 186 0.14 -19.27 -22.02
CA HIS A 186 -1.11 -19.86 -22.53
C HIS A 186 -1.96 -20.52 -21.43
N ALA A 187 -1.32 -21.31 -20.56
CA ALA A 187 -1.85 -21.63 -19.25
C ALA A 187 -1.50 -20.47 -18.30
N SER A 188 -2.51 -19.89 -17.63
CA SER A 188 -2.24 -18.81 -16.68
C SER A 188 -1.27 -19.30 -15.61
N PRO A 189 -0.20 -18.54 -15.29
CA PRO A 189 0.72 -18.93 -14.22
C PRO A 189 -0.05 -19.15 -12.93
N ASN A 190 0.46 -20.00 -12.05
CA ASN A 190 -0.11 -20.16 -10.71
C ASN A 190 -0.14 -18.80 -9.98
N LEU A 191 -0.94 -18.72 -8.90
CA LEU A 191 -1.20 -17.45 -8.23
C LEU A 191 0.09 -16.78 -7.70
N SER A 192 1.03 -17.55 -7.13
CA SER A 192 2.32 -17.06 -6.66
C SER A 192 3.14 -16.42 -7.79
N HIS A 193 3.22 -17.10 -8.94
CA HIS A 193 3.93 -16.61 -10.12
C HIS A 193 3.25 -15.42 -10.76
N LEU A 194 1.93 -15.36 -10.73
CA LEU A 194 1.17 -14.19 -11.17
C LEU A 194 1.47 -12.97 -10.30
N VAL A 195 1.58 -13.13 -8.97
CA VAL A 195 2.00 -12.07 -8.04
C VAL A 195 3.44 -11.62 -8.33
N ALA A 196 4.37 -12.55 -8.52
CA ALA A 196 5.77 -12.23 -8.85
C ALA A 196 5.91 -11.52 -10.20
N LEU A 197 5.22 -12.00 -11.24
CA LEU A 197 5.22 -11.42 -12.58
C LEU A 197 4.62 -10.00 -12.58
N THR A 198 3.59 -9.77 -11.77
CA THR A 198 2.99 -8.43 -11.58
C THR A 198 4.02 -7.47 -10.98
N LEU A 199 4.74 -7.88 -9.94
CA LEU A 199 5.81 -7.07 -9.34
C LEU A 199 6.93 -6.78 -10.36
N LEU A 200 7.43 -7.82 -11.04
CA LEU A 200 8.49 -7.72 -12.04
C LEU A 200 8.14 -6.73 -13.16
N LYS A 201 6.98 -6.90 -13.82
CA LYS A 201 6.55 -6.04 -14.93
C LYS A 201 6.30 -4.60 -14.45
N THR A 202 5.80 -4.42 -13.23
CA THR A 202 5.60 -3.09 -12.66
C THR A 202 6.92 -2.38 -12.35
N ARG A 203 7.93 -3.11 -11.84
CA ARG A 203 9.29 -2.59 -11.67
C ARG A 203 9.86 -2.13 -13.02
N LEU A 204 9.75 -2.94 -14.07
CA LEU A 204 10.22 -2.57 -15.41
C LEU A 204 9.48 -1.36 -16.00
N TYR A 205 8.15 -1.27 -15.82
CA TYR A 205 7.38 -0.11 -16.26
C TYR A 205 7.89 1.19 -15.63
N LEU A 206 8.05 1.18 -14.30
CA LEU A 206 8.56 2.31 -13.54
C LEU A 206 9.97 2.74 -13.97
N ASP A 207 10.85 1.79 -14.29
CA ASP A 207 12.21 2.08 -14.77
C ASP A 207 12.22 2.78 -16.14
N PHE A 208 11.27 2.42 -17.01
CA PHE A 208 11.15 3.02 -18.34
C PHE A 208 10.48 4.40 -18.30
N GLU A 209 9.50 4.62 -17.43
CA GLU A 209 8.87 5.93 -17.23
C GLU A 209 9.88 6.95 -16.69
N ALA A 210 10.75 6.53 -15.75
CA ALA A 210 11.80 7.39 -15.20
C ALA A 210 12.81 7.91 -16.25
N HIS A 211 12.89 7.29 -17.43
CA HIS A 211 13.79 7.68 -18.51
C HIS A 211 13.17 8.63 -19.56
N ASN A 212 11.85 8.76 -19.62
CA ASN A 212 11.14 9.48 -20.70
C ASN A 212 10.92 10.99 -20.46
N ASP A 213 11.53 11.60 -19.43
CA ASP A 213 11.33 13.04 -19.12
C ASP A 213 12.52 13.91 -19.58
N PRO A 214 12.38 14.71 -20.66
CA PRO A 214 13.44 15.55 -21.20
C PRO A 214 13.65 16.89 -20.46
N ASP A 215 12.87 17.24 -19.43
CA ASP A 215 12.96 18.53 -18.71
C ASP A 215 13.72 18.47 -17.37
N ILE A 216 14.39 17.37 -17.04
CA ILE A 216 15.10 17.20 -15.76
C ILE A 216 16.51 17.82 -15.81
N ALA A 217 16.57 19.15 -15.87
CA ALA A 217 17.73 19.95 -15.44
C ALA A 217 17.58 20.46 -13.98
N GLU A 218 16.43 20.24 -13.34
CA GLU A 218 16.20 20.48 -11.91
C GLU A 218 15.70 19.19 -11.24
N TRP A 219 16.66 18.34 -10.86
CA TRP A 219 16.43 17.14 -10.06
C TRP A 219 15.94 17.51 -8.65
N THR A 220 14.65 17.29 -8.37
CA THR A 220 14.15 17.18 -7.00
C THR A 220 13.93 15.70 -6.70
N PRO A 221 14.64 15.11 -5.72
CA PRO A 221 14.69 13.67 -5.54
C PRO A 221 13.42 13.13 -4.88
N GLY A 222 12.85 12.07 -5.46
CA GLY A 222 11.94 11.17 -4.77
C GLY A 222 11.65 9.90 -5.58
N PRO A 223 11.63 8.70 -4.96
CA PRO A 223 12.57 8.17 -3.97
C PRO A 223 13.76 7.43 -4.63
N ASP A 224 14.86 7.28 -3.90
CA ASP A 224 16.13 6.65 -4.32
C ASP A 224 16.00 5.16 -4.71
N ARG A 225 15.46 4.85 -5.89
CA ARG A 225 15.66 3.52 -6.50
C ARG A 225 16.55 3.63 -7.74
N PRO A 226 17.71 2.96 -7.79
CA PRO A 226 18.49 2.89 -9.02
C PRO A 226 17.71 2.10 -10.08
N ILE A 227 17.72 2.56 -11.34
CA ILE A 227 17.16 1.80 -12.47
C ILE A 227 17.74 0.38 -12.45
N GLY A 228 16.87 -0.63 -12.48
CA GLY A 228 17.24 -2.05 -12.42
C GLY A 228 18.22 -2.43 -13.53
N ARG A 229 19.04 -3.46 -13.29
CA ARG A 229 20.11 -3.87 -14.22
C ARG A 229 19.58 -4.20 -15.60
N LEU A 230 18.46 -4.92 -15.65
CA LEU A 230 17.80 -5.34 -16.89
C LEU A 230 17.26 -4.15 -17.68
N ALA A 231 16.52 -3.24 -17.04
CA ALA A 231 16.00 -2.04 -17.70
C ALA A 231 17.14 -1.14 -18.20
N ARG A 232 18.19 -0.95 -17.40
CA ARG A 232 19.38 -0.18 -17.77
C ARG A 232 20.09 -0.75 -18.99
N ALA A 233 20.27 -2.08 -19.05
CA ALA A 233 20.88 -2.74 -20.20
C ALA A 233 20.03 -2.54 -21.46
N ARG A 234 18.70 -2.64 -21.35
CA ARG A 234 17.79 -2.45 -22.48
C ARG A 234 17.78 -1.01 -22.98
N LEU A 235 17.63 -0.03 -22.08
CA LEU A 235 17.62 1.40 -22.40
C LEU A 235 18.88 1.85 -23.15
N ARG A 236 20.06 1.32 -22.82
CA ARG A 236 21.32 1.62 -23.53
C ARG A 236 21.32 1.25 -25.02
N THR A 237 20.48 0.30 -25.42
CA THR A 237 20.44 -0.22 -26.79
C THR A 237 19.23 0.27 -27.58
N MET A 238 18.34 1.03 -26.95
CA MET A 238 17.02 1.39 -27.49
C MET A 238 17.00 2.83 -28.00
N HIS A 239 16.30 3.08 -29.11
CA HIS A 239 16.07 4.44 -29.60
C HIS A 239 15.05 5.18 -28.71
N PRO A 240 15.17 6.51 -28.47
CA PRO A 240 14.26 7.24 -27.57
C PRO A 240 12.75 7.07 -27.88
N THR A 241 12.38 7.01 -29.16
CA THR A 241 10.98 6.76 -29.56
C THR A 241 10.47 5.39 -29.13
N ASP A 242 11.35 4.39 -29.09
CA ASP A 242 11.01 3.02 -28.72
C ASP A 242 10.89 2.86 -27.20
N VAL A 243 11.57 3.72 -26.42
CA VAL A 243 11.42 3.77 -24.95
C VAL A 243 9.98 4.11 -24.57
N SER A 244 9.40 5.16 -25.16
CA SER A 244 8.01 5.56 -24.93
C SER A 244 6.99 4.52 -25.44
N ILE A 245 7.30 3.80 -26.52
CA ILE A 245 6.46 2.68 -26.99
C ILE A 245 6.52 1.51 -26.00
N THR A 246 7.71 1.17 -25.52
CA THR A 246 7.93 0.07 -24.58
C THR A 246 7.30 0.35 -23.23
N ALA A 247 7.41 1.58 -22.70
CA ALA A 247 6.74 2.01 -21.48
C ALA A 247 5.22 1.84 -21.57
N ARG A 248 4.60 2.25 -22.69
CA ARG A 248 3.15 2.04 -22.93
C ARG A 248 2.77 0.56 -22.99
N LYS A 249 3.59 -0.29 -23.64
CA LYS A 249 3.37 -1.74 -23.67
C LYS A 249 3.46 -2.35 -22.28
N LEU A 250 4.47 -1.99 -21.50
CA LEU A 250 4.64 -2.44 -20.12
C LEU A 250 3.48 -2.00 -19.23
N ARG A 251 2.99 -0.76 -19.37
CA ARG A 251 1.79 -0.29 -18.68
C ARG A 251 0.57 -1.15 -18.97
N ALA A 252 0.31 -1.45 -20.25
CA ALA A 252 -0.80 -2.31 -20.65
C ALA A 252 -0.68 -3.73 -20.09
N GLN A 253 0.53 -4.30 -20.08
CA GLN A 253 0.79 -5.60 -19.47
C GLN A 253 0.55 -5.58 -17.95
N CYS A 254 0.95 -4.52 -17.25
CA CYS A 254 0.70 -4.35 -15.83
C CYS A 254 -0.81 -4.27 -15.53
N GLN A 255 -1.61 -3.62 -16.38
CA GLN A 255 -3.08 -3.59 -16.26
C GLN A 255 -3.69 -4.98 -16.36
N GLN A 256 -3.29 -5.72 -17.40
CA GLN A 256 -3.78 -7.08 -17.63
C GLN A 256 -3.42 -8.02 -16.48
N LEU A 257 -2.17 -7.98 -16.00
CA LEU A 257 -1.71 -8.77 -14.85
C LEU A 257 -2.46 -8.40 -13.57
N SER A 258 -2.68 -7.11 -13.32
CA SER A 258 -3.39 -6.65 -12.14
C SER A 258 -4.85 -7.12 -12.11
N TYR A 259 -5.50 -7.13 -13.28
CA TYR A 259 -6.84 -7.69 -13.45
C TYR A 259 -6.84 -9.21 -13.23
N LYS A 260 -5.95 -9.96 -13.90
CA LYS A 260 -5.83 -11.42 -13.74
C LYS A 260 -5.60 -11.77 -12.26
N LEU A 261 -4.75 -11.02 -11.56
CA LEU A 261 -4.47 -11.24 -10.15
C LEU A 261 -5.70 -11.00 -9.27
N TYR A 262 -6.43 -9.91 -9.50
CA TYR A 262 -7.67 -9.64 -8.76
C TYR A 262 -8.75 -10.70 -9.01
N ALA A 263 -8.89 -11.15 -10.26
CA ALA A 263 -9.83 -12.20 -10.62
C ALA A 263 -9.47 -13.56 -10.00
N ALA A 264 -8.17 -13.87 -9.90
CA ALA A 264 -7.69 -15.09 -9.29
C ALA A 264 -7.85 -15.09 -7.75
N ASN A 265 -7.50 -13.98 -7.09
CA ASN A 265 -7.72 -13.84 -5.65
C ASN A 265 -7.86 -12.35 -5.23
N PRO A 266 -9.06 -11.90 -4.79
CA PRO A 266 -9.31 -10.50 -4.49
C PRO A 266 -8.63 -10.00 -3.19
N TYR A 267 -8.19 -10.91 -2.32
CA TYR A 267 -7.60 -10.58 -1.02
C TYR A 267 -6.12 -10.20 -1.11
N ILE A 268 -5.40 -10.62 -2.16
CA ILE A 268 -3.97 -10.34 -2.35
C ILE A 268 -3.69 -8.83 -2.31
N TRP A 269 -4.43 -8.04 -3.08
CA TRP A 269 -4.24 -6.58 -3.11
C TRP A 269 -4.47 -5.93 -1.74
N LYS A 270 -5.49 -6.40 -1.01
CA LYS A 270 -5.77 -5.89 0.33
C LYS A 270 -4.61 -6.20 1.28
N GLY A 271 -4.07 -7.41 1.23
CA GLY A 271 -2.98 -7.82 2.12
C GLY A 271 -1.61 -7.24 1.74
N LEU A 272 -1.33 -6.99 0.46
CA LEU A 272 -0.13 -6.25 0.04
C LEU A 272 -0.10 -4.84 0.65
N LEU A 273 -1.28 -4.21 0.80
CA LEU A 273 -1.44 -2.87 1.38
C LEU A 273 -1.44 -2.82 2.92
N MET A 274 -1.51 -3.96 3.60
CA MET A 274 -1.42 -3.99 5.07
C MET A 274 0.04 -3.83 5.52
N GLU A 275 0.26 -3.20 6.69
CA GLU A 275 1.60 -3.07 7.26
C GLU A 275 2.15 -4.41 7.77
N GLU A 276 1.28 -5.25 8.33
CA GLU A 276 1.67 -6.54 8.90
C GLU A 276 1.68 -7.64 7.85
N THR A 277 2.73 -8.48 7.85
CA THR A 277 2.70 -9.74 7.11
C THR A 277 1.73 -10.70 7.83
N PRO A 278 0.76 -11.28 7.12
CA PRO A 278 -0.15 -12.25 7.72
C PRO A 278 0.64 -13.44 8.28
N ALA A 279 0.12 -14.01 9.37
CA ALA A 279 0.69 -15.22 9.94
C ALA A 279 0.51 -16.40 8.97
N LEU A 280 1.42 -17.37 9.03
CA LEU A 280 1.31 -18.58 8.21
C LEU A 280 -0.03 -19.30 8.51
N PRO A 281 -0.92 -19.48 7.51
CA PRO A 281 -2.22 -20.09 7.71
C PRO A 281 -2.11 -21.59 8.00
N SER A 282 -3.15 -22.15 8.60
CA SER A 282 -3.27 -23.60 8.79
C SER A 282 -3.42 -24.30 7.43
N ILE A 283 -2.64 -25.35 7.19
CA ILE A 283 -2.61 -26.10 5.92
C ILE A 283 -4.00 -26.67 5.56
N TYR A 284 -4.85 -26.95 6.56
CA TYR A 284 -6.19 -27.51 6.36
C TYR A 284 -7.24 -26.51 5.84
N SER A 285 -6.87 -25.24 5.64
CA SER A 285 -7.79 -24.17 5.27
C SER A 285 -7.48 -23.54 3.90
N LEU A 286 -6.55 -24.12 3.14
CA LEU A 286 -6.15 -23.60 1.83
C LEU A 286 -7.13 -24.05 0.74
N SER A 287 -8.07 -23.18 0.37
CA SER A 287 -8.89 -23.34 -0.83
C SER A 287 -8.57 -22.26 -1.86
N HIS A 288 -8.64 -22.60 -3.16
CA HIS A 288 -8.38 -21.63 -4.22
C HIS A 288 -9.35 -20.43 -4.14
N GLY A 289 -8.80 -19.22 -4.24
CA GLY A 289 -9.52 -17.95 -4.12
C GLY A 289 -9.83 -17.51 -2.69
N SER A 290 -9.40 -18.26 -1.67
CA SER A 290 -9.66 -17.96 -0.25
C SER A 290 -8.74 -16.86 0.30
N GLN A 291 -9.10 -16.34 1.48
CA GLN A 291 -8.22 -15.42 2.21
C GLN A 291 -6.97 -16.14 2.72
N GLU A 292 -7.09 -17.41 3.10
CA GLU A 292 -5.98 -18.23 3.59
C GLU A 292 -4.94 -18.50 2.49
N GLU A 293 -5.37 -18.76 1.25
CA GLU A 293 -4.46 -18.85 0.11
C GLU A 293 -3.73 -17.52 -0.12
N ALA A 294 -4.43 -16.39 0.00
CA ALA A 294 -3.80 -15.08 -0.10
C ALA A 294 -2.78 -14.84 1.02
N ASP A 295 -3.11 -15.19 2.26
CA ASP A 295 -2.25 -15.03 3.42
C ASP A 295 -0.95 -15.85 3.28
N LEU A 296 -1.02 -17.06 2.71
CA LEU A 296 0.18 -17.85 2.41
C LEU A 296 1.09 -17.17 1.39
N ILE A 297 0.53 -16.67 0.28
CA ILE A 297 1.31 -16.02 -0.76
C ILE A 297 1.87 -14.70 -0.27
N LEU A 298 1.13 -13.95 0.54
CA LEU A 298 1.59 -12.72 1.17
C LEU A 298 2.71 -12.99 2.17
N TYR A 299 2.62 -14.07 2.96
CA TYR A 299 3.69 -14.49 3.85
C TYR A 299 5.01 -14.71 3.10
N GLN A 300 4.95 -15.22 1.87
CA GLN A 300 6.13 -15.49 1.03
C GLN A 300 6.60 -14.28 0.21
N SER A 301 5.66 -13.46 -0.28
CA SER A 301 5.94 -12.44 -1.30
C SER A 301 6.07 -11.02 -0.74
N LYS A 302 5.45 -10.73 0.40
CA LYS A 302 5.25 -9.35 0.88
C LYS A 302 6.56 -8.57 1.02
N ARG A 303 7.64 -9.20 1.47
CA ARG A 303 8.95 -8.52 1.58
C ARG A 303 9.48 -8.03 0.24
N ALA A 304 9.32 -8.80 -0.84
CA ALA A 304 9.75 -8.37 -2.18
C ALA A 304 8.95 -7.16 -2.69
N TRP A 305 7.68 -7.06 -2.29
CA TRP A 305 6.82 -5.91 -2.57
C TRP A 305 7.13 -4.71 -1.67
N ASP A 306 7.37 -4.94 -0.38
CA ASP A 306 7.73 -3.88 0.58
C ASP A 306 9.09 -3.24 0.23
N GLU A 307 10.04 -4.04 -0.27
CA GLU A 307 11.32 -3.57 -0.83
C GLU A 307 11.14 -2.83 -2.19
N SER A 308 9.92 -2.74 -2.70
CA SER A 308 9.57 -2.06 -3.96
C SER A 308 8.26 -1.30 -3.84
N GLU A 309 8.19 -0.42 -2.84
CA GLU A 309 6.99 0.35 -2.46
C GLU A 309 6.36 1.08 -3.67
N ASP A 310 7.17 1.64 -4.58
CA ASP A 310 6.68 2.29 -5.80
C ASP A 310 5.92 1.33 -6.73
N ALA A 311 6.36 0.08 -6.82
CA ALA A 311 5.73 -0.92 -7.67
C ALA A 311 4.38 -1.38 -7.10
N ALA A 312 4.26 -1.48 -5.77
CA ALA A 312 2.97 -1.75 -5.13
C ALA A 312 1.95 -0.64 -5.42
N LEU A 313 2.37 0.61 -5.33
CA LEU A 313 1.52 1.79 -5.57
C LEU A 313 1.13 1.92 -7.04
N VAL A 314 2.08 1.73 -7.96
CA VAL A 314 1.79 1.82 -9.39
C VAL A 314 0.91 0.67 -9.86
N ALA A 315 1.13 -0.56 -9.41
CA ALA A 315 0.25 -1.67 -9.77
C ALA A 315 -1.20 -1.42 -9.30
N LEU A 316 -1.38 -0.75 -8.15
CA LEU A 316 -2.69 -0.34 -7.67
C LEU A 316 -3.33 0.75 -8.55
N VAL A 317 -2.59 1.78 -8.95
CA VAL A 317 -3.08 2.83 -9.86
C VAL A 317 -3.45 2.23 -11.22
N VAL A 318 -2.59 1.37 -11.75
CA VAL A 318 -2.76 0.67 -13.01
C VAL A 318 -4.00 -0.25 -12.97
N LYS A 319 -4.28 -0.91 -11.84
CA LYS A 319 -5.53 -1.64 -11.59
C LYS A 319 -6.76 -0.73 -11.67
N LEU A 320 -6.70 0.46 -11.10
CA LEU A 320 -7.82 1.41 -11.04
C LEU A 320 -8.11 2.08 -12.40
N GLU A 321 -7.11 2.14 -13.29
CA GLU A 321 -7.21 2.74 -14.62
C GLU A 321 -7.61 1.76 -15.74
N ALA A 322 -7.79 0.47 -15.46
CA ALA A 322 -8.18 -0.50 -16.49
C ALA A 322 -9.54 -0.14 -17.11
N PRO A 323 -9.62 0.14 -18.43
CA PRO A 323 -10.88 0.49 -19.08
C PRO A 323 -11.85 -0.69 -19.08
N THR A 324 -13.11 -0.36 -18.83
CA THR A 324 -14.32 -1.15 -19.06
C THR A 324 -14.21 -2.15 -20.21
N PHE A 325 -13.98 -3.43 -19.90
CA PHE A 325 -14.22 -4.55 -20.80
C PHE A 325 -14.83 -5.73 -20.05
N ILE A 326 -15.93 -5.48 -19.31
CA ILE A 326 -16.92 -6.51 -18.99
C ILE A 326 -18.31 -5.88 -19.14
N HIS A 327 -18.83 -5.92 -20.36
CA HIS A 327 -20.25 -6.20 -20.49
C HIS A 327 -20.46 -7.67 -20.09
N GLY A 328 -21.26 -7.89 -19.05
CA GLY A 328 -21.82 -9.21 -18.74
C GLY A 328 -21.27 -9.86 -17.49
N LEU A 329 -21.94 -9.63 -16.35
CA LEU A 329 -22.52 -10.73 -15.57
C LEU A 329 -23.67 -10.18 -14.68
N PRO A 330 -24.68 -11.01 -14.42
CA PRO A 330 -26.08 -10.63 -14.27
C PRO A 330 -26.51 -10.25 -12.84
N ASP A 331 -27.61 -9.51 -12.78
CA ASP A 331 -28.51 -9.40 -11.63
C ASP A 331 -28.80 -10.79 -11.04
N THR A 332 -28.12 -11.19 -9.96
CA THR A 332 -28.57 -12.28 -9.05
C THR A 332 -27.74 -12.24 -7.77
N PHE A 333 -28.11 -11.37 -6.83
CA PHE A 333 -28.03 -11.69 -5.40
C PHE A 333 -29.21 -11.02 -4.69
N LYS A 334 -30.40 -11.56 -4.97
CA LYS A 334 -31.54 -11.48 -4.05
C LYS A 334 -31.65 -12.82 -3.31
N GLY A 335 -31.58 -12.73 -1.99
CA GLY A 335 -32.27 -13.62 -1.06
C GLY A 335 -31.37 -14.62 -0.32
N VAL A 336 -31.62 -14.98 0.94
CA VAL A 336 -32.65 -14.64 1.96
C VAL A 336 -31.99 -15.04 3.30
N VAL A 337 -32.25 -14.39 4.45
CA VAL A 337 -33.18 -14.79 5.54
C VAL A 337 -32.81 -13.86 6.73
N SER A 338 -33.67 -13.18 7.49
CA SER A 338 -35.13 -13.19 7.66
C SER A 338 -35.65 -11.91 8.35
N ASN A 339 -36.72 -11.37 7.77
CA ASN A 339 -37.97 -10.88 8.38
C ASN A 339 -38.01 -10.37 9.84
N ALA A 340 -38.32 -9.08 9.97
CA ALA A 340 -39.32 -8.58 10.92
C ALA A 340 -40.11 -7.40 10.31
N ARG A 341 -41.33 -7.71 9.86
CA ARG A 341 -42.59 -6.93 9.85
C ARG A 341 -42.58 -5.43 9.49
N THR A 342 -43.18 -5.18 8.33
CA THR A 342 -44.11 -4.08 7.94
C THR A 342 -44.52 -3.08 9.02
N ASP A 343 -44.32 -1.78 8.77
CA ASP A 343 -45.42 -0.87 8.44
C ASP A 343 -44.93 0.51 7.96
N HIS A 344 -45.76 1.13 7.11
CA HIS A 344 -45.83 2.53 6.67
C HIS A 344 -44.78 3.53 7.22
N ASP A 345 -44.01 4.19 6.35
CA ASP A 345 -44.27 5.60 5.97
C ASP A 345 -43.27 6.15 4.95
N ASN A 346 -43.75 7.12 4.18
CA ASN A 346 -43.04 7.85 3.14
C ASN A 346 -41.93 8.75 3.74
N LYS A 347 -40.66 8.31 3.79
CA LYS A 347 -39.53 9.19 4.17
C LYS A 347 -38.31 9.02 3.27
N ARG A 348 -38.07 10.04 2.42
CA ARG A 348 -36.73 10.32 1.89
C ARG A 348 -35.75 10.42 3.07
N PRO A 349 -34.56 9.79 3.04
CA PRO A 349 -33.59 9.94 4.13
C PRO A 349 -33.17 11.41 4.27
N GLN A 350 -33.40 11.98 5.45
CA GLN A 350 -33.05 13.36 5.81
C GLN A 350 -31.53 13.54 5.80
N ARG A 351 -30.96 14.07 4.71
CA ARG A 351 -29.52 14.39 4.59
C ARG A 351 -29.04 15.47 5.57
N PHE A 352 -29.93 16.16 6.30
CA PHE A 352 -29.61 17.44 6.95
C PHE A 352 -29.94 17.57 8.44
N GLU A 353 -30.44 16.53 9.12
CA GLU A 353 -30.79 16.66 10.54
C GLU A 353 -29.56 17.04 11.38
N ARG A 354 -29.61 18.17 12.10
CA ARG A 354 -28.50 18.64 12.94
C ARG A 354 -28.57 17.90 14.27
N ARG A 355 -27.47 17.27 14.68
CA ARG A 355 -27.41 16.56 15.97
C ARG A 355 -26.26 17.08 16.81
N LYS A 356 -26.49 17.20 18.11
CA LYS A 356 -25.41 17.40 19.09
C LYS A 356 -24.72 16.04 19.27
N GLY A 357 -23.40 15.99 19.16
CA GLY A 357 -22.64 14.77 19.39
C GLY A 357 -22.91 14.20 20.79
N THR A 358 -23.03 12.88 20.87
CA THR A 358 -23.13 12.13 22.14
C THR A 358 -21.83 12.15 22.94
N ARG A 359 -20.72 12.56 22.31
CA ARG A 359 -19.38 12.77 22.90
C ARG A 359 -18.67 11.46 23.28
N ASN A 360 -19.01 10.38 22.59
CA ASN A 360 -18.41 9.05 22.77
C ASN A 360 -17.53 8.61 21.60
N VAL A 361 -17.60 9.32 20.48
CA VAL A 361 -16.76 9.07 19.30
C VAL A 361 -15.90 10.29 19.04
N PHE A 362 -14.62 10.07 18.87
CA PHE A 362 -13.65 11.11 18.60
C PHE A 362 -12.89 10.79 17.32
N PRO A 363 -12.60 11.80 16.47
CA PRO A 363 -11.81 11.62 15.27
C PRO A 363 -10.34 11.34 15.64
N SER A 364 -9.62 10.68 14.73
CA SER A 364 -8.20 10.38 14.90
C SER A 364 -7.31 11.52 14.41
N LYS A 365 -6.04 11.54 14.84
CA LYS A 365 -5.03 12.43 14.27
C LYS A 365 -4.36 11.70 13.12
N PHE A 366 -4.49 12.23 11.90
CA PHE A 366 -3.78 11.70 10.74
C PHE A 366 -2.29 11.99 10.92
N ARG A 367 -1.46 10.95 10.76
CA ARG A 367 -0.01 11.05 10.77
C ARG A 367 0.48 10.47 9.45
N PRO A 368 1.06 11.29 8.57
CA PRO A 368 1.63 10.77 7.33
C PRO A 368 2.75 9.77 7.67
N ARG A 369 2.82 8.66 6.94
CA ARG A 369 3.88 7.63 7.09
C ARG A 369 5.27 8.26 6.93
N PHE A 370 5.37 9.21 5.99
CA PHE A 370 6.55 10.03 5.74
C PHE A 370 6.25 11.49 6.05
N PRO A 371 6.67 12.03 7.21
CA PRO A 371 6.36 13.40 7.62
C PRO A 371 7.04 14.47 6.76
N THR A 372 7.97 14.08 5.90
CA THR A 372 8.66 14.95 4.93
C THR A 372 7.83 15.22 3.67
N LEU A 373 6.85 14.36 3.35
CA LEU A 373 6.01 14.53 2.16
C LEU A 373 4.87 15.52 2.41
N SER A 374 4.64 16.37 1.42
CA SER A 374 3.57 17.36 1.43
C SER A 374 2.19 16.70 1.24
N PRO A 375 1.11 17.38 1.65
CA PRO A 375 -0.26 16.95 1.39
C PRO A 375 -0.58 16.70 -0.09
N ALA A 376 -0.02 17.49 -1.01
CA ALA A 376 -0.22 17.29 -2.45
C ALA A 376 0.48 16.02 -2.98
N GLU A 377 1.60 15.65 -2.38
CA GLU A 377 2.29 14.40 -2.71
C GLU A 377 1.53 13.20 -2.17
N LEU A 378 1.01 13.27 -0.93
CA LEU A 378 0.27 12.16 -0.33
C LEU A 378 -1.17 12.02 -0.85
N PHE A 379 -1.78 13.12 -1.30
CA PHE A 379 -3.13 13.18 -1.83
C PHE A 379 -3.17 14.01 -3.12
N PRO A 380 -2.65 13.46 -4.24
CA PRO A 380 -2.68 14.15 -5.52
C PRO A 380 -4.11 14.36 -6.02
N LEU A 381 -4.23 15.30 -6.96
CA LEU A 381 -5.49 15.60 -7.62
C LEU A 381 -5.80 14.51 -8.66
N THR A 382 -6.78 13.65 -8.36
CA THR A 382 -7.09 12.43 -9.12
C THR A 382 -8.49 12.52 -9.75
N ASN A 383 -8.62 12.09 -11.01
CA ASN A 383 -9.89 12.06 -11.73
C ASN A 383 -10.91 11.14 -11.03
N VAL A 384 -12.14 11.60 -10.86
CA VAL A 384 -13.25 10.78 -10.37
C VAL A 384 -14.04 10.24 -11.56
N SER A 385 -14.13 8.93 -11.68
CA SER A 385 -14.81 8.24 -12.79
C SER A 385 -16.19 8.83 -13.09
N HIS A 386 -16.47 9.03 -14.38
CA HIS A 386 -17.74 9.56 -14.90
C HIS A 386 -18.08 11.00 -14.47
N THR A 387 -17.11 11.79 -14.01
CA THR A 387 -17.29 13.23 -13.77
C THR A 387 -16.08 14.03 -14.26
N PRO A 388 -16.25 15.29 -14.67
CA PRO A 388 -15.12 16.20 -14.95
C PRO A 388 -14.45 16.71 -13.66
N ALA A 389 -14.67 16.03 -12.52
CA ALA A 389 -14.16 16.41 -11.23
C ALA A 389 -12.88 15.65 -10.91
N LYS A 390 -11.93 16.34 -10.29
CA LYS A 390 -10.72 15.75 -9.73
C LYS A 390 -10.65 16.06 -8.25
N TRP A 391 -10.43 15.06 -7.40
CA TRP A 391 -10.40 15.23 -5.95
C TRP A 391 -9.02 14.88 -5.39
N PHE A 392 -8.70 15.37 -4.19
CA PHE A 392 -7.46 14.99 -3.52
C PHE A 392 -7.61 13.60 -2.90
N ILE A 393 -7.17 12.57 -3.60
CA ILE A 393 -7.35 11.16 -3.20
C ILE A 393 -5.99 10.62 -2.73
N SER A 394 -5.97 9.87 -1.64
CA SER A 394 -4.71 9.34 -1.12
C SER A 394 -4.03 8.41 -2.11
N ARG A 395 -2.71 8.55 -2.28
CA ARG A 395 -1.93 7.63 -3.12
C ARG A 395 -1.96 6.19 -2.59
N SER A 396 -1.99 6.03 -1.27
CA SER A 396 -1.91 4.71 -0.61
C SER A 396 -3.26 4.09 -0.29
N ASP A 397 -4.36 4.85 -0.37
CA ASP A 397 -5.71 4.35 -0.08
C ASP A 397 -6.79 5.17 -0.83
N PRO A 398 -7.32 4.66 -1.96
CA PRO A 398 -8.28 5.40 -2.78
C PRO A 398 -9.62 5.66 -2.08
N ASP A 399 -9.92 4.93 -0.99
CA ASP A 399 -11.09 5.18 -0.17
C ASP A 399 -10.87 6.36 0.80
N LYS A 400 -9.66 6.97 0.84
CA LYS A 400 -9.38 8.19 1.60
C LYS A 400 -9.34 9.43 0.73
N VAL A 401 -10.13 10.42 1.11
CA VAL A 401 -10.12 11.75 0.50
C VAL A 401 -9.54 12.78 1.46
N LEU A 402 -8.77 13.73 0.93
CA LEU A 402 -8.27 14.90 1.64
C LEU A 402 -9.11 16.13 1.32
N VAL A 403 -9.42 16.90 2.34
CA VAL A 403 -10.11 18.18 2.20
C VAL A 403 -9.35 19.23 2.99
N TYR A 404 -8.97 20.33 2.33
CA TYR A 404 -8.33 21.47 2.98
C TYR A 404 -9.40 22.41 3.52
N VAL A 405 -9.17 22.94 4.72
CA VAL A 405 -10.09 23.90 5.35
C VAL A 405 -9.31 25.04 5.97
N ASP A 406 -9.92 26.23 5.99
CA ASP A 406 -9.39 27.40 6.69
C ASP A 406 -10.50 28.33 7.18
N GLY A 407 -10.20 29.09 8.22
CA GLY A 407 -11.07 30.10 8.80
C GLY A 407 -10.36 31.43 9.07
N ALA A 408 -10.81 32.49 8.39
CA ALA A 408 -10.29 33.84 8.56
C ALA A 408 -11.25 34.71 9.37
N CYS A 409 -10.70 35.66 10.13
CA CYS A 409 -11.48 36.72 10.75
C CYS A 409 -10.69 38.02 10.70
N SER A 410 -11.27 39.08 10.13
CA SER A 410 -10.69 40.42 10.20
C SER A 410 -11.11 41.09 11.51
N GLN A 411 -10.12 41.61 12.26
CA GLN A 411 -10.33 42.46 13.42
C GLN A 411 -9.84 43.86 13.08
N ASN A 412 -10.75 44.72 12.63
CA ASN A 412 -10.52 46.16 12.64
C ASN A 412 -11.23 46.70 13.88
N GLU A 413 -10.50 47.36 14.78
CA GLU A 413 -11.00 47.83 16.10
C GLU A 413 -12.19 48.82 16.00
N GLN A 414 -12.50 49.31 14.80
CA GLN A 414 -13.58 50.24 14.50
C GLN A 414 -14.82 49.59 13.85
N GLN A 415 -14.79 48.29 13.50
CA GLN A 415 -15.91 47.60 12.83
C GLN A 415 -16.25 46.24 13.47
N LYS A 416 -17.52 45.81 13.36
CA LYS A 416 -17.97 44.48 13.81
C LYS A 416 -17.08 43.39 13.16
N PRO A 417 -16.50 42.46 13.95
CA PRO A 417 -15.62 41.41 13.42
C PRO A 417 -16.31 40.61 12.31
N ARG A 418 -15.60 40.35 11.21
CA ARG A 418 -16.12 39.60 10.06
C ARG A 418 -15.31 38.33 9.90
N GLY A 419 -15.98 37.18 10.03
CA GLY A 419 -15.40 35.87 9.79
C GLY A 419 -15.79 35.32 8.42
N GLY A 420 -14.94 34.47 7.86
CA GLY A 420 -15.20 33.69 6.64
C GLY A 420 -14.56 32.32 6.75
N TRP A 421 -15.20 31.31 6.17
CA TRP A 421 -14.75 29.93 6.17
C TRP A 421 -14.60 29.42 4.74
N ALA A 422 -13.69 28.49 4.51
CA ALA A 422 -13.50 27.88 3.20
C ALA A 422 -13.13 26.40 3.28
N VAL A 423 -13.50 25.68 2.22
CA VAL A 423 -13.24 24.26 1.99
C VAL A 423 -12.73 24.11 0.57
N VAL A 424 -11.60 23.45 0.38
CA VAL A 424 -11.04 23.12 -0.94
C VAL A 424 -10.95 21.60 -1.07
N CYS A 425 -11.68 21.04 -2.04
CA CYS A 425 -11.87 19.60 -2.17
C CYS A 425 -11.23 18.98 -3.43
N GLY A 426 -10.83 19.82 -4.39
CA GLY A 426 -10.39 19.37 -5.71
C GLY A 426 -10.54 20.44 -6.79
N GLU A 427 -10.77 20.01 -8.04
CA GLU A 427 -10.99 20.83 -9.24
C GLU A 427 -12.12 20.23 -10.10
N PHE A 428 -12.73 21.04 -10.95
CA PHE A 428 -13.84 20.73 -11.86
C PHE A 428 -13.58 21.31 -13.26
N GLY A 429 -13.93 20.57 -14.30
CA GLY A 429 -13.92 21.05 -15.69
C GLY A 429 -13.06 20.19 -16.62
N THR A 430 -13.28 20.32 -17.93
CA THR A 430 -12.52 19.61 -18.98
C THR A 430 -11.72 20.61 -19.82
N GLY A 431 -10.41 20.42 -19.95
CA GLY A 431 -9.55 21.24 -20.83
C GLY A 431 -8.85 22.43 -20.15
N SER A 432 -8.41 23.41 -20.95
CA SER A 432 -7.44 24.48 -20.64
C SER A 432 -7.81 25.50 -19.55
N GLN A 433 -8.94 25.32 -18.85
CA GLN A 433 -9.41 26.19 -17.75
C GLN A 433 -10.10 25.36 -16.66
N PRO A 434 -9.36 24.61 -15.81
CA PRO A 434 -9.94 23.92 -14.65
C PRO A 434 -10.39 24.94 -13.58
N HIS A 435 -11.62 24.80 -13.09
CA HIS A 435 -12.15 25.58 -11.97
C HIS A 435 -11.93 24.85 -10.65
N GLN A 436 -11.50 25.53 -9.60
CA GLN A 436 -11.27 24.87 -8.30
C GLN A 436 -12.59 24.50 -7.61
N CYS A 437 -12.66 23.31 -7.00
CA CYS A 437 -13.71 22.95 -6.04
C CYS A 437 -13.48 23.73 -4.74
N VAL A 438 -14.05 24.93 -4.65
CA VAL A 438 -14.01 25.75 -3.44
C VAL A 438 -15.44 26.03 -2.98
N ALA A 439 -15.76 25.62 -1.76
CA ALA A 439 -16.94 26.09 -1.05
C ALA A 439 -16.49 27.09 0.01
N SER A 440 -17.04 28.29 0.02
CA SER A 440 -16.69 29.31 1.01
C SER A 440 -17.91 30.16 1.34
N GLY A 441 -17.92 30.75 2.54
CA GLY A 441 -19.03 31.56 2.99
C GLY A 441 -18.66 32.47 4.14
N ARG A 442 -19.50 33.50 4.35
CA ARG A 442 -19.43 34.36 5.54
C ARG A 442 -19.72 33.50 6.78
N LEU A 443 -18.98 33.73 7.86
CA LEU A 443 -19.29 33.10 9.15
C LEU A 443 -20.60 33.67 9.69
N GLU A 444 -21.49 32.78 10.09
CA GLU A 444 -22.84 33.13 10.50
C GLU A 444 -22.89 33.72 11.92
N GLU A 445 -23.83 34.63 12.18
CA GLU A 445 -24.00 35.27 13.50
C GLU A 445 -24.56 34.31 14.55
N LYS A 446 -25.49 33.43 14.14
CA LYS A 446 -26.06 32.35 14.96
C LYS A 446 -25.44 31.01 14.57
N GLY A 447 -25.02 30.25 15.57
CA GLY A 447 -24.51 28.90 15.42
C GLY A 447 -25.59 27.87 15.01
N PRO A 448 -25.19 26.60 14.80
CA PRO A 448 -26.06 25.54 14.28
C PRO A 448 -27.29 25.25 15.15
N PHE A 449 -27.25 25.61 16.43
CA PHE A 449 -28.31 25.44 17.43
C PHE A 449 -28.92 26.77 17.92
N GLY A 450 -28.69 27.87 17.21
CA GLY A 450 -29.26 29.19 17.54
C GLY A 450 -28.41 30.05 18.49
N ASP A 451 -27.28 29.54 18.98
CA ASP A 451 -26.37 30.29 19.86
C ASP A 451 -25.73 31.48 19.14
N VAL A 452 -25.96 32.70 19.63
CA VAL A 452 -25.33 33.91 19.10
C VAL A 452 -23.88 34.00 19.60
N SER A 453 -22.92 34.22 18.70
CA SER A 453 -21.52 34.33 19.08
C SER A 453 -20.75 35.28 18.16
N VAL A 454 -19.72 35.93 18.70
CA VAL A 454 -18.89 36.87 17.96
C VAL A 454 -17.99 36.10 16.98
N ALA A 455 -17.85 36.64 15.76
CA ALA A 455 -16.91 36.09 14.79
C ALA A 455 -15.47 36.14 15.33
N THR A 456 -14.80 35.01 15.28
CA THR A 456 -13.38 34.86 15.64
C THR A 456 -12.74 33.88 14.67
N SER A 457 -11.43 33.94 14.48
CA SER A 457 -10.72 32.98 13.61
C SER A 457 -10.98 31.54 14.05
N ASN A 458 -10.84 31.20 15.34
CA ASN A 458 -11.16 29.86 15.86
C ASN A 458 -12.60 29.39 15.59
N ARG A 459 -13.58 30.31 15.54
CA ARG A 459 -14.97 29.98 15.22
C ARG A 459 -15.14 29.72 13.72
N ALA A 460 -14.49 30.52 12.88
CA ALA A 460 -14.46 30.33 11.43
C ALA A 460 -13.80 28.99 11.04
N GLU A 461 -12.71 28.63 11.72
CA GLU A 461 -11.98 27.37 11.52
C GLU A 461 -12.86 26.14 11.80
N LEU A 462 -13.58 26.15 12.94
CA LEU A 462 -14.52 25.07 13.27
C LEU A 462 -15.67 24.98 12.26
N ARG A 463 -16.17 26.13 11.80
CA ARG A 463 -17.22 26.19 10.78
C ARG A 463 -16.76 25.60 9.44
N ALA A 464 -15.50 25.83 9.05
CA ALA A 464 -14.90 25.29 7.85
C ALA A 464 -14.80 23.75 7.88
N VAL A 465 -14.45 23.18 9.05
CA VAL A 465 -14.46 21.72 9.24
C VAL A 465 -15.88 21.15 9.09
N ILE A 466 -16.87 21.77 9.72
CA ILE A 466 -18.26 21.32 9.64
C ILE A 466 -18.77 21.44 8.19
N ALA A 467 -18.39 22.50 7.48
CA ALA A 467 -18.66 22.65 6.05
C ALA A 467 -18.10 21.47 5.26
N ALA A 468 -16.82 21.11 5.47
CA ALA A 468 -16.18 20.01 4.76
C ALA A 468 -16.89 18.66 4.98
N LEU A 469 -17.28 18.37 6.23
CA LEU A 469 -18.00 17.13 6.57
C LEU A 469 -19.42 17.07 6.02
N ARG A 470 -20.06 18.21 5.74
CA ARG A 470 -21.44 18.28 5.22
C ARG A 470 -21.52 18.59 3.71
N LEU A 471 -20.39 18.93 3.07
CA LEU A 471 -20.32 19.35 1.68
C LEU A 471 -20.83 18.26 0.71
N TYR A 472 -20.36 17.04 0.91
CA TYR A 472 -20.75 15.87 0.12
C TYR A 472 -21.21 14.73 1.01
N ASP A 473 -22.01 13.84 0.42
CA ASP A 473 -22.17 12.50 0.95
C ASP A 473 -20.92 11.68 0.54
N TRP A 474 -19.84 11.80 1.34
CA TRP A 474 -18.55 11.18 1.07
C TRP A 474 -18.64 9.65 0.96
N GLY A 475 -19.54 9.02 1.73
CA GLY A 475 -19.82 7.59 1.65
C GLY A 475 -20.43 7.19 0.30
N ARG A 476 -21.45 7.91 -0.19
CA ARG A 476 -22.00 7.68 -1.54
C ARG A 476 -21.02 7.99 -2.66
N LYS A 477 -20.03 8.85 -2.38
CA LYS A 477 -18.93 9.16 -3.30
C LYS A 477 -17.83 8.11 -3.29
N GLY A 478 -17.95 7.07 -2.45
CA GLY A 478 -17.05 5.92 -2.42
C GLY A 478 -15.97 6.01 -1.35
N TYR A 479 -15.92 7.06 -0.53
CA TYR A 479 -14.84 7.26 0.44
C TYR A 479 -15.19 6.68 1.81
N LYS A 480 -14.28 5.87 2.34
CA LYS A 480 -14.34 5.31 3.70
C LYS A 480 -13.63 6.16 4.74
N SER A 481 -12.73 7.06 4.33
CA SER A 481 -12.09 8.00 5.27
C SER A 481 -12.02 9.41 4.71
N ILE A 482 -12.29 10.39 5.58
CA ILE A 482 -12.17 11.80 5.29
C ILE A 482 -11.02 12.36 6.12
N VAL A 483 -9.98 12.88 5.46
CA VAL A 483 -8.84 13.54 6.09
C VAL A 483 -9.03 15.05 5.96
N ILE A 484 -9.13 15.75 7.10
CA ILE A 484 -9.25 17.20 7.15
C ILE A 484 -7.87 17.81 7.39
N ALA A 485 -7.32 18.50 6.39
CA ALA A 485 -6.09 19.27 6.49
C ALA A 485 -6.37 20.72 6.88
N THR A 486 -5.70 21.20 7.92
CA THR A 486 -5.78 22.59 8.40
C THR A 486 -4.47 22.98 9.08
N ASP A 487 -4.13 24.27 9.04
CA ASP A 487 -3.05 24.85 9.82
C ASP A 487 -3.51 25.31 11.23
N SER A 488 -4.76 25.09 11.62
CA SER A 488 -5.26 25.41 12.96
C SER A 488 -4.90 24.34 13.99
N SER A 489 -3.88 24.64 14.82
CA SER A 489 -3.56 23.81 16.01
C SER A 489 -4.74 23.72 16.99
N TYR A 490 -5.59 24.75 17.05
CA TYR A 490 -6.78 24.77 17.89
C TYR A 490 -7.78 23.69 17.47
N VAL A 491 -8.04 23.56 16.17
CA VAL A 491 -8.93 22.52 15.62
C VAL A 491 -8.33 21.13 15.82
N VAL A 492 -7.10 20.89 15.38
CA VAL A 492 -6.50 19.54 15.39
C VAL A 492 -6.33 19.01 16.81
N ASN A 493 -5.75 19.80 17.71
CA ASN A 493 -5.55 19.38 19.09
C ASN A 493 -6.87 19.35 19.87
N GLY A 494 -7.81 20.25 19.57
CA GLY A 494 -9.15 20.26 20.12
C GLY A 494 -9.92 18.99 19.82
N ALA A 495 -9.99 18.61 18.54
CA ALA A 495 -10.76 17.48 18.04
C ALA A 495 -10.18 16.12 18.46
N THR A 496 -8.85 15.98 18.50
CA THR A 496 -8.18 14.68 18.71
C THR A 496 -7.70 14.44 20.15
N GLY A 497 -7.59 15.51 20.95
CA GLY A 497 -7.01 15.46 22.29
C GLY A 497 -7.84 16.17 23.36
N TRP A 498 -7.93 17.50 23.30
CA TRP A 498 -8.47 18.32 24.40
C TRP A 498 -9.94 18.02 24.72
N VAL A 499 -10.74 17.68 23.70
CA VAL A 499 -12.15 17.34 23.87
C VAL A 499 -12.37 16.23 24.91
N LYS A 500 -11.50 15.23 24.98
CA LYS A 500 -11.64 14.13 25.95
C LYS A 500 -11.60 14.66 27.39
N GLY A 501 -10.74 15.65 27.63
CA GLY A 501 -10.66 16.36 28.90
C GLY A 501 -11.85 17.30 29.13
N TRP A 502 -12.29 18.02 28.10
CA TRP A 502 -13.44 18.92 28.20
C TRP A 502 -14.73 18.15 28.52
N VAL A 503 -15.00 17.05 27.83
CA VAL A 503 -16.18 16.20 28.05
C VAL A 503 -16.17 15.65 29.48
N ARG A 504 -15.02 15.11 29.93
CA ARG A 504 -14.86 14.60 31.31
C ARG A 504 -15.09 15.69 32.37
N ASN A 505 -14.69 16.93 32.08
CA ASN A 505 -14.81 18.06 32.99
C ASN A 505 -16.08 18.90 32.77
N GLY A 506 -17.11 18.36 32.09
CA GLY A 506 -18.39 19.04 31.89
C GLY A 506 -18.30 20.31 31.02
N TRP A 507 -17.48 20.27 29.96
CA TRP A 507 -17.18 21.38 29.04
C TRP A 507 -16.47 22.58 29.69
N LYS A 508 -15.59 22.29 30.65
CA LYS A 508 -14.70 23.28 31.27
C LYS A 508 -13.24 23.06 30.86
N THR A 509 -12.50 24.16 30.70
CA THR A 509 -11.06 24.16 30.49
C THR A 509 -10.33 23.75 31.77
N ARG A 510 -9.02 23.51 31.69
CA ARG A 510 -8.18 23.24 32.87
C ARG A 510 -8.22 24.37 33.92
N THR A 511 -8.54 25.59 33.50
CA THR A 511 -8.67 26.77 34.36
C THR A 511 -10.10 26.98 34.89
N GLY A 512 -11.00 26.01 34.68
CA GLY A 512 -12.39 26.04 35.18
C GLY A 512 -13.35 26.90 34.36
N LYS A 513 -12.87 27.60 33.33
CA LYS A 513 -13.72 28.42 32.43
C LYS A 513 -14.49 27.54 31.45
N ASN A 514 -15.65 28.01 30.99
CA ASN A 514 -16.39 27.32 29.94
C ASN A 514 -15.57 27.28 28.64
N VAL A 515 -15.61 26.13 27.95
CA VAL A 515 -14.99 25.96 26.64
C VAL A 515 -15.71 26.84 25.62
N LYS A 516 -14.93 27.64 24.86
CA LYS A 516 -15.45 28.50 23.80
C LYS A 516 -15.92 27.67 22.60
N ASN A 517 -16.86 28.22 21.81
CA ASN A 517 -17.38 27.62 20.57
C ASN A 517 -17.99 26.21 20.78
N LYS A 518 -18.59 25.97 21.94
CA LYS A 518 -19.17 24.67 22.30
C LYS A 518 -20.25 24.23 21.31
N ASP A 519 -21.06 25.17 20.81
CA ASP A 519 -22.09 24.93 19.80
C ASP A 519 -21.54 24.28 18.53
N LEU A 520 -20.43 24.81 17.99
CA LEU A 520 -19.77 24.23 16.81
C LEU A 520 -19.05 22.92 17.14
N TRP A 521 -18.46 22.80 18.33
CA TRP A 521 -17.89 21.51 18.74
C TRP A 521 -18.95 20.42 18.86
N ASP A 522 -20.09 20.69 19.50
CA ASP A 522 -21.22 19.75 19.60
C ASP A 522 -21.71 19.35 18.20
N MET A 523 -21.75 20.28 17.25
CA MET A 523 -22.10 20.00 15.85
C MET A 523 -21.04 19.13 15.15
N LEU A 524 -19.76 19.47 15.26
CA LEU A 524 -18.65 18.71 14.66
C LEU A 524 -18.67 17.24 15.12
N PHE A 525 -18.81 16.98 16.41
CA PHE A 525 -18.88 15.61 16.92
C PHE A 525 -20.16 14.90 16.51
N GLY A 526 -21.27 15.62 16.36
CA GLY A 526 -22.48 15.08 15.75
C GLY A 526 -22.22 14.56 14.34
N GLU A 527 -21.46 15.28 13.51
CA GLU A 527 -21.08 14.82 12.17
C GLU A 527 -20.08 13.66 12.20
N VAL A 528 -19.05 13.70 13.05
CA VAL A 528 -18.07 12.60 13.19
C VAL A 528 -18.77 11.29 13.55
N GLU A 529 -19.71 11.35 14.48
CA GLU A 529 -20.45 10.15 14.87
C GLU A 529 -21.36 9.64 13.74
N LYS A 530 -22.04 10.52 12.98
CA LYS A 530 -22.81 10.10 11.81
C LYS A 530 -21.97 9.36 10.77
N TRP A 531 -20.77 9.89 10.49
CA TRP A 531 -19.83 9.24 9.57
C TRP A 531 -19.43 7.87 10.11
N LYS A 532 -19.17 7.74 11.41
CA LYS A 532 -18.89 6.44 12.02
C LYS A 532 -20.09 5.47 11.93
N ASP A 533 -21.31 5.95 12.16
CA ASP A 533 -22.55 5.15 12.07
C ASP A 533 -22.74 4.59 10.64
N GLN A 534 -22.22 5.29 9.62
CA GLN A 534 -22.24 4.88 8.22
C GLN A 534 -20.99 4.06 7.79
N GLY A 535 -20.07 3.78 8.73
CA GLY A 535 -18.86 2.99 8.49
C GLY A 535 -17.66 3.79 7.96
N GLN A 536 -17.69 5.12 8.00
CA GLN A 536 -16.58 5.99 7.61
C GLN A 536 -15.80 6.53 8.82
N SER A 537 -14.52 6.84 8.61
CA SER A 537 -13.67 7.49 9.61
C SER A 537 -13.35 8.95 9.25
N VAL A 538 -13.21 9.80 10.27
CA VAL A 538 -12.74 11.19 10.12
C VAL A 538 -11.41 11.33 10.84
N ALA A 539 -10.41 11.88 10.14
CA ALA A 539 -9.07 12.13 10.67
C ALA A 539 -8.64 13.58 10.45
N PHE A 540 -7.86 14.15 11.37
CA PHE A 540 -7.36 15.52 11.29
C PHE A 540 -5.85 15.56 11.09
N TRP A 541 -5.40 16.31 10.08
CA TRP A 541 -3.99 16.53 9.77
C TRP A 541 -3.61 18.00 9.99
N LYS A 542 -2.67 18.25 10.91
CA LYS A 542 -2.04 19.57 11.05
C LYS A 542 -1.00 19.75 9.95
N ILE A 543 -1.19 20.74 9.10
CA ILE A 543 -0.25 21.11 8.04
C ILE A 543 0.38 22.49 8.30
N PRO A 544 1.55 22.80 7.73
CA PRO A 544 2.10 24.15 7.68
C PRO A 544 1.19 25.11 6.91
N ARG A 545 1.21 26.40 7.27
CA ARG A 545 0.30 27.42 6.68
C ARG A 545 0.57 27.64 5.20
N GLU A 546 1.84 27.49 4.80
CA GLU A 546 2.35 27.63 3.45
C GLU A 546 1.72 26.60 2.50
N LEU A 547 1.20 25.49 3.03
CA LEU A 547 0.53 24.44 2.28
C LEU A 547 -1.00 24.60 2.26
N ASN A 548 -1.55 25.62 2.96
CA ASN A 548 -2.99 25.88 3.07
C ASN A 548 -3.43 27.21 2.42
N LEU A 549 -2.57 27.82 1.60
CA LEU A 549 -2.76 29.18 1.06
C LEU A 549 -4.07 29.36 0.27
N ARG A 550 -4.54 28.32 -0.43
CA ARG A 550 -5.78 28.38 -1.21
C ARG A 550 -7.01 28.53 -0.32
N ALA A 551 -7.09 27.74 0.75
CA ALA A 551 -8.18 27.82 1.70
C ALA A 551 -8.14 29.16 2.46
N ASP A 552 -6.95 29.62 2.88
CA ASP A 552 -6.75 30.93 3.54
C ASP A 552 -7.22 32.10 2.67
N ALA A 553 -6.83 32.12 1.39
CA ALA A 553 -7.28 33.15 0.44
C ALA A 553 -8.81 33.14 0.24
N ALA A 554 -9.41 31.94 0.12
CA ALA A 554 -10.86 31.80 -0.02
C ALA A 554 -11.62 32.26 1.24
N ALA A 555 -11.13 31.90 2.43
CA ALA A 555 -11.74 32.28 3.70
C ALA A 555 -11.66 33.80 3.92
N LYS A 556 -10.52 34.43 3.60
CA LYS A 556 -10.34 35.90 3.67
C LYS A 556 -11.27 36.64 2.72
N ARG A 557 -11.40 36.18 1.48
CA ARG A 557 -12.37 36.75 0.52
C ARG A 557 -13.79 36.63 1.03
N ALA A 558 -14.18 35.47 1.55
CA ALA A 558 -15.51 35.27 2.13
C ALA A 558 -15.77 36.16 3.36
N ALA A 559 -14.74 36.45 4.15
CA ALA A 559 -14.84 37.39 5.29
C ALA A 559 -15.03 38.84 4.85
N ALA A 560 -14.39 39.26 3.75
CA ALA A 560 -14.46 40.61 3.20
C ALA A 560 -15.75 40.88 2.41
N ASP A 561 -16.05 39.99 1.46
CA ASP A 561 -17.02 40.21 0.38
C ASP A 561 -18.32 39.41 0.56
N GLY A 562 -18.34 38.44 1.48
CA GLY A 562 -19.53 37.63 1.74
C GLY A 562 -20.68 38.45 2.31
N ALA A 563 -21.90 38.21 1.83
CA ALA A 563 -23.11 38.79 2.43
C ALA A 563 -23.21 38.37 3.92
N ALA A 564 -23.75 39.25 4.76
CA ALA A 564 -24.00 38.89 6.15
C ALA A 564 -25.00 37.74 6.21
N GLU A 565 -24.61 36.65 6.87
CA GLU A 565 -25.46 35.48 7.05
C GLU A 565 -25.86 35.40 8.51
N GLU A 566 -27.15 35.57 8.78
CA GLU A 566 -27.65 35.58 10.16
C GLU A 566 -27.75 34.17 10.74
N GLU A 567 -28.16 33.21 9.92
CA GLU A 567 -28.44 31.84 10.33
C GLU A 567 -27.46 30.83 9.74
N PHE A 568 -27.06 29.83 10.55
CA PHE A 568 -26.29 28.68 10.07
C PHE A 568 -27.03 27.96 8.94
N LYS A 569 -26.38 27.85 7.78
CA LYS A 569 -26.90 27.18 6.58
C LYS A 569 -26.04 25.99 6.19
N ASP A 570 -26.69 25.00 5.58
CA ASP A 570 -25.98 23.88 4.98
C ASP A 570 -25.27 24.28 3.70
N VAL A 571 -24.11 23.66 3.46
CA VAL A 571 -23.26 24.00 2.31
C VAL A 571 -23.76 23.24 1.10
N LEU A 572 -24.41 23.96 0.19
CA LEU A 572 -24.80 23.45 -1.11
C LEU A 572 -23.84 24.01 -2.15
N LEU A 573 -23.08 23.14 -2.81
CA LEU A 573 -22.50 23.51 -4.09
C LEU A 573 -23.67 23.53 -5.08
N SER A 574 -23.92 24.69 -5.69
CA SER A 574 -24.90 24.82 -6.76
C SER A 574 -24.63 23.72 -7.80
N PRO A 575 -25.62 22.90 -8.18
CA PRO A 575 -25.43 21.95 -9.27
C PRO A 575 -25.24 22.76 -10.56
N THR A 576 -24.01 22.85 -11.04
CA THR A 576 -23.70 23.33 -12.40
C THR A 576 -23.52 22.15 -13.32
#